data_AF-A0A925JFE0-F1
#
_entry.id   AF-A0A925JFE0-F1
#
_cell.length_a   1.000
_cell.length_b   1.000
_cell.length_c   1.000
_cell.angle_alpha   90.00
_cell.angle_beta   90.00
_cell.angle_gamma   90.00
#
_symmetry.space_group_name_H-M   'P 1'
#
loop_
_entity.id
_entity.type
_entity.pdbx_description
1 polymer ?
#
loop_
_entity_poly.entity_id
_entity_poly.type
_entity_poly.pdbx_seq_one_letter_code
_entity_poly.pdbx_strand_id
1 'polypeptide(L)'
;MKKLLFICAMVIVSAAALAQDSTKTIYLGKYKFPAGSVVTEVDVTLVDGNLTMVSTAGTSSLELIKGDTFTVVSFQGIAVFKRDSTGKKITGVHIDAAGYVLDGEKETVGQNTISVRADIERLFCSPVLMSFKRQVSVFSSDSPIITT
;
A
#
# COMPACT_ATOMS: atom_id res chain seq x y z
N MET A 1 9.39 1.64 60.28
CA MET A 1 9.34 2.35 59.00
C MET A 1 8.52 1.50 58.01
N LYS A 2 7.19 1.71 57.96
CA LYS A 2 6.22 0.83 57.27
C LYS A 2 5.52 1.53 56.09
N LYS A 3 5.85 2.80 55.87
CA LYS A 3 5.23 3.68 54.86
C LYS A 3 5.95 3.64 53.51
N LEU A 4 7.11 2.97 53.45
CA LEU A 4 7.95 2.90 52.25
C LEU A 4 7.54 1.75 51.29
N LEU A 5 6.76 0.78 51.77
CA LEU A 5 6.28 -0.33 50.94
C LEU A 5 5.13 0.07 49.99
N PHE A 6 4.38 1.13 50.32
CA PHE A 6 3.20 1.55 49.56
C PHE A 6 3.51 2.38 48.31
N ILE A 7 4.72 2.96 48.21
CA ILE A 7 5.09 3.83 47.08
C ILE A 7 5.61 3.02 45.87
N CYS A 8 6.28 1.89 46.10
CA CYS A 8 6.75 1.02 45.01
C CYS A 8 5.60 0.26 44.32
N ALA A 9 4.45 0.09 44.97
CA ALA A 9 3.31 -0.64 44.41
C ALA A 9 2.48 0.16 43.39
N MET A 10 2.63 1.49 43.34
CA MET A 10 1.83 2.36 42.47
C MET A 10 2.49 2.60 41.09
N VAL A 11 3.77 2.24 40.91
CA VAL A 11 4.54 2.51 39.69
C VAL A 11 4.42 1.38 38.64
N ILE A 12 3.82 0.24 38.98
CA ILE A 12 3.78 -0.94 38.09
C ILE A 12 2.54 -0.96 37.17
N VAL A 13 1.56 -0.05 37.34
CA VAL A 13 0.26 -0.14 36.64
C VAL A 13 0.24 0.52 35.24
N SER A 14 1.23 1.31 34.85
CA SER A 14 1.15 2.10 33.60
C SER A 14 1.74 1.45 32.34
N ALA A 15 2.12 0.17 32.35
CA ALA A 15 2.78 -0.46 31.19
C ALA A 15 1.84 -1.21 30.22
N ALA A 16 0.53 -1.23 30.44
CA ALA A 16 -0.42 -1.98 29.60
C ALA A 16 -1.25 -1.05 28.68
N ALA A 17 -0.63 -0.40 27.68
CA ALA A 17 -1.41 0.40 26.71
C ALA A 17 -0.78 0.56 25.31
N LEU A 18 0.06 -0.36 24.85
CA LEU A 18 0.57 -0.36 23.46
C LEU A 18 0.32 -1.69 22.75
N ALA A 19 -0.86 -2.27 22.94
CA ALA A 19 -1.38 -3.22 21.97
C ALA A 19 -2.02 -2.42 20.82
N GLN A 20 -1.19 -1.72 20.03
CA GLN A 20 -1.68 -1.23 18.74
C GLN A 20 -2.00 -2.46 17.90
N ASP A 21 -3.29 -2.61 17.59
CA ASP A 21 -3.83 -3.72 16.82
C ASP A 21 -3.15 -3.76 15.43
N SER A 22 -2.09 -4.57 15.34
CA SER A 22 -1.29 -4.80 14.14
C SER A 22 -2.13 -5.25 12.94
N THR A 23 -3.35 -5.72 13.18
CA THR A 23 -4.30 -6.14 12.15
C THR A 23 -4.86 -4.95 11.39
N LYS A 24 -5.07 -3.79 12.05
CA LYS A 24 -5.67 -2.62 11.40
C LYS A 24 -4.66 -1.84 10.57
N THR A 25 -3.37 -1.95 10.89
CA THR A 25 -2.31 -1.19 10.21
C THR A 25 -2.12 -1.60 8.75
N ILE A 26 -2.55 -2.81 8.36
CA ILE A 26 -2.45 -3.32 6.98
C ILE A 26 -3.33 -2.53 5.99
N TYR A 27 -4.41 -1.92 6.48
CA TYR A 27 -5.36 -1.12 5.70
C TYR A 27 -4.93 0.34 5.57
N LEU A 28 -3.93 0.78 6.34
CA LEU A 28 -3.47 2.16 6.31
C LEU A 28 -2.71 2.46 5.03
N GLY A 29 -2.90 3.67 4.52
CA GLY A 29 -2.21 4.19 3.34
C GLY A 29 -3.14 4.91 2.37
N LYS A 30 -2.54 5.40 1.29
CA LYS A 30 -3.26 6.12 0.23
C LYS A 30 -3.75 5.17 -0.84
N TYR A 31 -4.94 5.44 -1.34
CA TYR A 31 -5.59 4.70 -2.41
C TYR A 31 -5.91 5.67 -3.54
N LYS A 32 -5.43 5.38 -4.74
CA LYS A 32 -5.62 6.20 -5.93
C LYS A 32 -6.67 5.58 -6.82
N PHE A 33 -7.59 6.42 -7.28
CA PHE A 33 -8.67 6.06 -8.18
C PHE A 33 -8.33 6.51 -9.62
N PRO A 34 -8.86 5.83 -10.64
CA PRO A 34 -8.62 6.19 -12.03
C PRO A 34 -9.16 7.59 -12.37
N ALA A 35 -8.58 8.21 -13.40
CA ALA A 35 -9.07 9.49 -13.90
C ALA A 35 -10.53 9.39 -14.37
N GLY A 36 -11.37 10.33 -13.96
CA GLY A 36 -12.81 10.32 -14.22
C GLY A 36 -13.66 9.85 -13.03
N SER A 37 -13.04 9.38 -11.95
CA SER A 37 -13.73 9.15 -10.67
C SER A 37 -14.07 10.46 -9.95
N VAL A 38 -15.16 10.46 -9.17
CA VAL A 38 -15.62 11.60 -8.36
C VAL A 38 -14.58 12.00 -7.30
N VAL A 39 -13.79 11.02 -6.86
CA VAL A 39 -12.70 11.18 -5.89
C VAL A 39 -11.43 10.65 -6.52
N THR A 40 -10.34 11.42 -6.46
CA THR A 40 -9.05 11.06 -7.05
C THR A 40 -8.20 10.21 -6.11
N GLU A 41 -8.28 10.48 -4.82
CA GLU A 41 -7.49 9.80 -3.79
C GLU A 41 -8.25 9.73 -2.46
N VAL A 42 -7.99 8.65 -1.71
CA VAL A 42 -8.47 8.43 -0.35
C VAL A 42 -7.29 8.01 0.52
N ASP A 43 -7.10 8.67 1.65
CA ASP A 43 -6.12 8.31 2.67
C ASP A 43 -6.82 7.58 3.82
N VAL A 44 -6.36 6.38 4.14
CA VAL A 44 -6.87 5.58 5.25
C VAL A 44 -5.92 5.71 6.42
N THR A 45 -6.41 6.33 7.49
CA THR A 45 -5.67 6.65 8.72
C THR A 45 -6.32 5.98 9.93
N LEU A 46 -5.58 5.89 11.04
CA LEU A 46 -6.10 5.40 12.31
C LEU A 46 -6.31 6.59 13.25
N VAL A 47 -7.56 6.83 13.65
CA VAL A 47 -7.94 7.90 14.58
C VAL A 47 -8.66 7.25 15.76
N ASP A 48 -8.19 7.49 16.98
CA ASP A 48 -8.75 6.92 18.22
C ASP A 48 -8.92 5.38 18.21
N GLY A 49 -8.04 4.68 17.47
CA GLY A 49 -8.10 3.22 17.33
C GLY A 49 -9.08 2.71 16.26
N ASN A 50 -9.78 3.60 15.56
CA ASN A 50 -10.70 3.32 14.48
C ASN A 50 -10.12 3.74 13.13
N LEU A 51 -10.41 2.96 12.09
CA LEU A 51 -10.02 3.30 10.73
C LEU A 51 -10.88 4.47 10.25
N THR A 52 -10.24 5.47 9.66
CA THR A 52 -10.89 6.68 9.14
C THR A 52 -10.38 6.93 7.73
N MET A 53 -11.31 7.10 6.79
CA MET A 53 -11.02 7.46 5.41
C MET A 53 -11.14 8.98 5.24
N VAL A 54 -10.15 9.58 4.59
CA VAL A 54 -10.05 11.01 4.33
C VAL A 54 -9.88 11.21 2.83
N SER A 55 -10.73 12.03 2.25
CA SER A 55 -10.70 12.33 0.82
C SER A 55 -11.14 13.77 0.56
N THR A 56 -10.99 14.24 -0.67
CA THR A 56 -11.50 15.56 -1.09
C THR A 56 -13.02 15.67 -0.96
N ALA A 57 -13.75 14.55 -1.03
CA ALA A 57 -15.21 14.53 -0.86
C ALA A 57 -15.65 14.56 0.61
N GLY A 58 -14.74 14.28 1.56
CA GLY A 58 -15.01 14.29 2.98
C GLY A 58 -14.30 13.19 3.75
N THR A 59 -14.61 13.13 5.05
CA THR A 59 -14.04 12.21 6.02
C THR A 59 -15.10 11.29 6.60
N SER A 60 -14.79 10.00 6.79
CA SER A 60 -15.70 9.05 7.43
C SER A 60 -14.94 8.03 8.27
N SER A 61 -15.55 7.60 9.36
CA SER A 61 -15.10 6.40 10.08
C SER A 61 -15.51 5.13 9.34
N LEU A 62 -14.68 4.10 9.48
CA LEU A 62 -14.86 2.75 8.93
C LEU A 62 -15.12 1.77 10.08
N GLU A 63 -16.23 1.04 9.99
CA GLU A 63 -16.61 0.00 10.94
C GLU A 63 -16.46 -1.37 10.31
N LEU A 64 -15.71 -2.28 10.96
CA LEU A 64 -15.52 -3.63 10.45
C LEU A 64 -16.83 -4.42 10.51
N ILE A 65 -17.30 -4.91 9.37
CA ILE A 65 -18.45 -5.81 9.29
C ILE A 65 -17.96 -7.25 9.40
N LYS A 66 -17.12 -7.68 8.45
CA LYS A 66 -16.64 -9.05 8.34
C LYS A 66 -15.43 -9.13 7.39
N GLY A 67 -14.37 -9.80 7.83
CA GLY A 67 -13.19 -10.03 7.00
C GLY A 67 -12.54 -8.73 6.55
N ASP A 68 -12.63 -8.42 5.26
CA ASP A 68 -12.12 -7.17 4.65
C ASP A 68 -13.24 -6.20 4.23
N THR A 69 -14.46 -6.42 4.73
CA THR A 69 -15.64 -5.58 4.44
C THR A 69 -15.90 -4.64 5.61
N PHE A 70 -16.00 -3.35 5.30
CA PHE A 70 -16.21 -2.26 6.24
C PHE A 70 -17.42 -1.42 5.84
N THR A 71 -18.18 -0.95 6.83
CA THR A 71 -19.21 0.06 6.64
C THR A 71 -18.57 1.44 6.67
N VAL A 72 -18.92 2.27 5.70
CA VAL A 72 -18.61 3.69 5.66
C VAL A 72 -19.74 4.44 6.37
N VAL A 73 -19.52 4.84 7.62
CA VAL A 73 -20.58 5.36 8.50
C VAL A 73 -21.18 6.67 7.99
N SER A 74 -20.36 7.65 7.60
CA SER A 74 -20.83 8.98 7.21
C SER A 74 -21.57 9.00 5.88
N PHE A 75 -21.30 8.05 5.00
CA PHE A 75 -21.90 7.97 3.66
C PHE A 75 -22.85 6.77 3.50
N GLN A 76 -23.10 6.02 4.58
CA GLN A 76 -23.92 4.80 4.58
C GLN A 76 -23.56 3.84 3.43
N GLY A 77 -22.26 3.59 3.26
CA GLY A 77 -21.72 2.79 2.17
C GLY A 77 -20.97 1.55 2.65
N ILE A 78 -20.42 0.79 1.71
CA ILE A 78 -19.60 -0.40 1.97
C ILE A 78 -18.26 -0.24 1.27
N ALA A 79 -17.18 -0.46 2.01
CA ALA A 79 -15.82 -0.54 1.50
C ALA A 79 -15.30 -1.99 1.63
N VAL A 80 -14.88 -2.57 0.52
CA VAL A 80 -14.32 -3.93 0.43
C VAL A 80 -12.86 -3.82 0.03
N PHE A 81 -11.95 -4.22 0.91
CA PHE A 81 -10.53 -4.23 0.58
C PHE A 81 -10.16 -5.49 -0.19
N LYS A 82 -9.41 -5.31 -1.28
CA LYS A 82 -8.90 -6.38 -2.12
C LYS A 82 -7.51 -6.78 -1.64
N ARG A 83 -7.31 -8.07 -1.37
CA ARG A 83 -6.02 -8.66 -1.01
C ARG A 83 -5.29 -9.16 -2.24
N ASP A 84 -3.96 -9.17 -2.16
CA ASP A 84 -3.10 -9.85 -3.15
C ASP A 84 -3.36 -11.36 -3.17
N SER A 85 -2.89 -12.03 -4.22
CA SER A 85 -2.84 -13.48 -4.41
C SER A 85 -2.30 -14.26 -3.19
N THR A 86 -1.38 -13.67 -2.43
CA THR A 86 -0.78 -14.27 -1.23
C THR A 86 -1.62 -14.04 0.04
N GLY A 87 -2.64 -13.18 -0.01
CA GLY A 87 -3.55 -12.88 1.11
C GLY A 87 -2.95 -12.05 2.25
N LYS A 88 -1.68 -11.65 2.15
CA LYS A 88 -0.93 -10.95 3.22
C LYS A 88 -0.99 -9.43 3.13
N LYS A 89 -1.32 -8.88 1.96
CA LYS A 89 -1.26 -7.43 1.68
C LYS A 89 -2.54 -6.97 1.00
N ILE A 90 -2.95 -5.75 1.31
CA ILE A 90 -4.04 -5.06 0.62
C ILE A 90 -3.49 -4.39 -0.63
N THR A 91 -4.05 -4.71 -1.79
CA THR A 91 -3.65 -4.15 -3.10
C THR A 91 -4.62 -3.09 -3.59
N GLY A 92 -5.85 -3.07 -3.09
CA GLY A 92 -6.83 -2.08 -3.50
C GLY A 92 -8.06 -2.03 -2.61
N VAL A 93 -8.99 -1.17 -2.98
CA VAL A 93 -10.25 -0.95 -2.28
C VAL A 93 -11.36 -0.76 -3.31
N HIS A 94 -12.52 -1.36 -3.03
CA HIS A 94 -13.75 -1.15 -3.77
C HIS A 94 -14.75 -0.48 -2.83
N ILE A 95 -15.26 0.68 -3.20
CA ILE A 95 -16.17 1.49 -2.37
C ILE A 95 -17.47 1.68 -3.12
N ASP A 96 -18.58 1.28 -2.49
CA ASP A 96 -19.94 1.60 -2.91
C ASP A 96 -20.56 2.53 -1.87
N ALA A 97 -20.72 3.80 -2.21
CA ALA A 97 -21.29 4.80 -1.31
C ALA A 97 -21.99 5.91 -2.09
N ALA A 98 -23.10 6.41 -1.56
CA ALA A 98 -23.88 7.51 -2.15
C ALA A 98 -24.26 7.30 -3.64
N GLY A 99 -24.41 6.05 -4.09
CA GLY A 99 -24.74 5.70 -5.47
C GLY A 99 -23.56 5.71 -6.44
N TYR A 100 -22.32 5.84 -5.94
CA TYR A 100 -21.10 5.75 -6.74
C TYR A 100 -20.32 4.50 -6.37
N VAL A 101 -19.78 3.84 -7.41
CA VAL A 101 -18.88 2.71 -7.30
C VAL A 101 -17.48 3.17 -7.68
N LEU A 102 -16.54 3.04 -6.75
CA LEU A 102 -15.16 3.49 -6.90
C LEU A 102 -14.22 2.31 -6.67
N ASP A 103 -13.33 2.06 -7.63
CA ASP A 103 -12.28 1.08 -7.53
C ASP A 103 -10.92 1.79 -7.48
N GLY A 104 -10.25 1.66 -6.34
CA GLY A 104 -8.96 2.28 -6.08
C GLY A 104 -7.86 1.24 -5.90
N GLU A 105 -6.66 1.54 -6.39
CA GLU A 105 -5.46 0.76 -6.11
C GLU A 105 -4.70 1.39 -4.95
N LYS A 106 -4.18 0.56 -4.05
CA LYS A 106 -3.34 1.04 -2.95
C LYS A 106 -2.06 1.57 -3.54
N GLU A 107 -1.72 2.82 -3.23
CA GLU A 107 -0.42 3.37 -3.55
C GLU A 107 0.62 2.62 -2.72
N THR A 108 1.24 1.63 -3.36
CA THR A 108 2.41 1.01 -2.79
C THR A 108 3.49 2.06 -2.87
N VAL A 109 3.93 2.58 -1.72
CA VAL A 109 5.22 3.29 -1.62
C VAL A 109 6.32 2.23 -1.78
N GLY A 110 6.34 1.60 -2.95
CA GLY A 110 7.38 0.71 -3.41
C GLY A 110 8.44 1.62 -3.95
N GLN A 111 9.59 1.63 -3.26
CA GLN A 111 10.81 2.17 -3.80
C GLN A 111 10.90 1.73 -5.27
N ASN A 112 10.93 2.72 -6.16
CA ASN A 112 11.37 2.53 -7.53
C ASN A 112 12.87 2.18 -7.45
N THR A 113 13.20 0.99 -6.94
CA THR A 113 14.55 0.43 -7.03
C THR A 113 14.73 0.11 -8.50
N ILE A 114 15.25 1.11 -9.21
CA ILE A 114 15.95 0.92 -10.47
C ILE A 114 16.97 -0.19 -10.20
N SER A 115 16.65 -1.39 -10.62
CA SER A 115 17.57 -2.51 -10.67
C SER A 115 18.56 -2.24 -11.79
N VAL A 116 19.47 -1.28 -11.57
CA VAL A 116 20.70 -1.21 -12.35
C VAL A 116 21.46 -2.49 -12.03
N ARG A 117 21.43 -3.45 -12.96
CA ARG A 117 22.42 -4.53 -12.99
C ARG A 117 23.79 -3.87 -13.07
N ALA A 118 24.43 -3.68 -11.94
CA ALA A 118 25.86 -3.46 -11.86
C ALA A 118 26.51 -4.83 -12.13
N ASP A 119 26.68 -5.17 -13.40
CA ASP A 119 27.62 -6.20 -13.83
C ASP A 119 29.04 -5.63 -13.67
N ILE A 120 29.48 -5.57 -12.41
CA ILE A 120 30.89 -5.38 -12.07
C ILE A 120 31.41 -6.72 -11.55
N GLU A 121 32.39 -7.22 -12.30
CA GLU A 121 33.29 -8.32 -12.00
C GLU A 121 32.74 -9.75 -12.01
N ARG A 122 33.03 -10.43 -13.12
CA ARG A 122 33.70 -11.73 -13.04
C ARG A 122 34.78 -11.89 -14.12
N LEU A 123 36.01 -11.96 -13.63
CA LEU A 123 37.10 -12.86 -14.05
C LEU A 123 38.04 -12.42 -15.18
N PHE A 124 39.16 -11.85 -14.74
CA PHE A 124 40.49 -12.28 -15.16
C PHE A 124 40.54 -13.80 -15.45
N CYS A 125 41.27 -14.13 -16.53
CA CYS A 125 41.83 -15.42 -16.93
C CYS A 125 41.02 -16.26 -17.95
N SER A 126 41.27 -16.03 -19.25
CA SER A 126 41.66 -17.09 -20.21
C SER A 126 42.05 -16.50 -21.58
N PRO A 127 43.23 -16.79 -22.14
CA PRO A 127 43.64 -16.38 -23.48
C PRO A 127 43.54 -17.55 -24.45
N VAL A 128 42.36 -17.87 -24.99
CA VAL A 128 42.24 -18.95 -26.00
C VAL A 128 41.14 -18.64 -27.03
N LEU A 129 41.63 -18.33 -28.23
CA LEU A 129 41.15 -18.77 -29.55
C LEU A 129 39.72 -18.44 -30.01
N MET A 130 39.69 -17.57 -31.01
CA MET A 130 39.02 -17.74 -32.31
C MET A 130 37.51 -18.03 -32.38
N SER A 131 36.87 -17.13 -33.12
CA SER A 131 35.98 -17.45 -34.25
C SER A 131 34.75 -18.29 -33.91
N PHE A 132 33.60 -17.65 -33.70
CA PHE A 132 32.40 -18.15 -34.37
C PHE A 132 31.32 -17.08 -34.58
N LYS A 133 31.19 -16.78 -35.86
CA LYS A 133 30.15 -16.11 -36.64
C LYS A 133 28.73 -16.61 -36.30
N ARG A 134 27.77 -15.70 -36.05
CA ARG A 134 26.31 -15.82 -36.36
C ARG A 134 25.61 -14.49 -36.00
N GLN A 135 25.60 -13.46 -36.85
CA GLN A 135 24.72 -13.19 -37.98
C GLN A 135 23.20 -13.35 -37.72
N VAL A 136 22.45 -12.30 -38.13
CA VAL A 136 21.03 -12.25 -38.57
C VAL A 136 20.00 -12.09 -37.44
N SER A 137 19.01 -11.18 -37.45
CA SER A 137 18.64 -10.01 -38.27
C SER A 137 17.34 -9.40 -37.69
N VAL A 138 17.18 -8.08 -37.85
CA VAL A 138 15.92 -7.37 -38.21
C VAL A 138 14.72 -7.47 -37.24
N PHE A 139 14.36 -6.32 -36.64
CA PHE A 139 13.01 -5.79 -36.81
C PHE A 139 13.02 -4.26 -36.71
N SER A 140 12.88 -3.60 -37.86
CA SER A 140 12.49 -2.20 -37.99
C SER A 140 11.00 -2.06 -37.71
N SER A 141 10.64 -1.00 -36.99
CA SER A 141 9.39 -0.29 -37.24
C SER A 141 9.51 1.11 -36.64
N ASP A 142 10.05 2.00 -37.48
CA ASP A 142 9.85 3.45 -37.40
C ASP A 142 8.36 3.76 -37.28
N SER A 143 8.00 4.69 -36.41
CA SER A 143 6.73 5.42 -36.45
C SER A 143 7.06 6.91 -36.56
N PRO A 144 6.49 7.63 -37.55
CA PRO A 144 6.90 9.00 -37.87
C PRO A 144 6.35 10.02 -36.87
N ILE A 145 7.23 10.95 -36.51
CA ILE A 145 6.93 12.19 -35.78
C ILE A 145 6.19 13.13 -36.74
N ILE A 146 4.98 13.55 -36.33
CA ILE A 146 4.24 14.67 -36.92
C ILE A 146 4.78 15.94 -36.28
N THR A 147 5.41 16.82 -37.07
CA THR A 147 5.61 18.23 -36.71
C THR A 147 5.53 19.12 -37.95
N THR A 148 4.50 19.97 -37.90
CA THR A 148 4.33 21.33 -38.48
C THR A 148 4.48 21.54 -39.98
#